data_AF-A0A968U990-F1
#
_entry.id   AF-A0A968U990-F1
#
_cell.length_a   1.000
_cell.length_b   1.000
_cell.length_c   1.000
_cell.angle_alpha   90.00
_cell.angle_beta   90.00
_cell.angle_gamma   90.00
#
_symmetry.space_group_name_H-M   'P 1'
#
loop_
_entity.id
_entity.type
_entity.pdbx_description
1 polymer ?
#
loop_
_entity_poly.entity_id
_entity_poly.type
_entity_poly.pdbx_seq_one_letter_code
_entity_poly.pdbx_strand_id
1 'polypeptide(L)'
;MQAILLSSEEVAKRAYQLYEGRIRQKVETEENIGKMVIINIETGDYEVDETGLQAAKNLRTKSPYARLFGIRIGYNVAASFGGVMERVSSDFRYGD
;
A
#
# COMPACT_ATOMS: atom_id res chain seq x y z
N MET A 1 11.18 -18.50 5.36
CA MET A 1 9.80 -18.04 5.08
C MET A 1 9.39 -18.66 3.76
N GLN A 2 8.26 -19.37 3.69
CA GLN A 2 7.73 -19.91 2.43
C GLN A 2 6.96 -18.81 1.71
N ALA A 3 7.03 -18.78 0.37
CA ALA A 3 6.23 -17.87 -0.43
C ALA A 3 4.75 -18.26 -0.35
N ILE A 4 3.89 -17.35 0.09
CA ILE A 4 2.44 -17.58 0.01
C ILE A 4 2.00 -17.37 -1.44
N LEU A 5 1.43 -18.42 -2.04
CA LEU A 5 0.80 -18.36 -3.36
C LEU A 5 -0.63 -17.82 -3.21
N LEU A 6 -0.76 -16.50 -3.23
CA LEU A 6 -2.05 -15.80 -3.30
C LEU A 6 -2.30 -15.30 -4.72
N SER A 7 -3.57 -15.27 -5.13
CA SER A 7 -4.01 -14.54 -6.32
C SER A 7 -3.77 -13.04 -6.14
N SER A 8 -3.75 -12.29 -7.24
CA SER A 8 -3.65 -10.83 -7.16
C SER A 8 -4.82 -10.20 -6.40
N GLU A 9 -6.05 -10.75 -6.53
CA GLU A 9 -7.20 -10.26 -5.75
C GLU A 9 -7.05 -10.54 -4.25
N GLU A 10 -6.56 -11.72 -3.87
CA GLU A 10 -6.33 -12.06 -2.47
C GLU A 10 -5.25 -11.18 -1.83
N VAL A 11 -4.19 -10.89 -2.57
CA VAL A 11 -3.15 -9.93 -2.15
C VAL A 11 -3.75 -8.54 -1.93
N ALA A 12 -4.54 -8.04 -2.89
CA ALA A 12 -5.16 -6.73 -2.80
C ALA A 12 -6.13 -6.64 -1.62
N LYS A 13 -7.02 -7.63 -1.47
CA LYS A 13 -7.99 -7.71 -0.36
C LYS A 13 -7.29 -7.67 1.00
N ARG A 14 -6.21 -8.44 1.16
CA ARG A 14 -5.42 -8.46 2.40
C ARG A 14 -4.70 -7.12 2.64
N ALA A 15 -4.15 -6.51 1.60
CA ALA A 15 -3.53 -5.19 1.69
C ALA A 15 -4.54 -4.11 2.12
N TYR A 16 -5.75 -4.12 1.57
CA TYR A 16 -6.81 -3.19 1.93
C TYR A 16 -7.26 -3.36 3.37
N GLN A 17 -7.46 -4.60 3.84
CA GLN A 17 -7.77 -4.89 5.24
C GLN A 17 -6.67 -4.36 6.20
N LEU A 18 -5.40 -4.56 5.85
CA LEU A 18 -4.29 -4.01 6.63
C LEU A 18 -4.27 -2.48 6.59
N TYR A 19 -4.51 -1.89 5.42
CA TYR A 19 -4.52 -0.45 5.24
C TYR A 19 -5.61 0.20 6.09
N GLU A 20 -6.86 -0.18 5.85
CA GLU A 20 -8.04 0.37 6.54
C GLU A 20 -8.04 0.08 8.04
N GLY A 21 -7.62 -1.13 8.42
CA GLY A 21 -7.72 -1.59 9.80
C GLY A 21 -6.72 -0.94 10.76
N ARG A 22 -5.50 -0.60 10.29
CA ARG A 22 -4.45 -0.11 11.21
C ARG A 22 -3.41 0.86 10.63
N ILE A 23 -3.23 0.92 9.31
CA ILE A 23 -2.15 1.71 8.70
C ILE A 23 -2.65 3.11 8.36
N ARG A 24 -3.87 3.23 7.81
CA ARG A 24 -4.45 4.48 7.31
C ARG A 24 -4.39 5.61 8.33
N GLN A 25 -4.85 5.36 9.55
CA GLN A 25 -4.84 6.35 10.65
C GLN A 25 -3.43 6.87 11.00
N LYS A 26 -2.37 6.13 10.63
CA LYS A 26 -0.97 6.48 10.90
C LYS A 26 -0.29 7.19 9.73
N VAL A 27 -0.75 6.93 8.50
CA VAL A 27 -0.05 7.37 7.28
C VAL A 27 -0.82 8.41 6.48
N GLU A 28 -2.13 8.55 6.65
CA GLU A 28 -2.92 9.58 5.97
C GLU A 28 -2.83 10.92 6.70
N THR A 29 -1.62 11.45 6.77
CA THR A 29 -1.29 12.79 7.26
C THR A 29 -1.09 13.73 6.09
N GLU A 30 -1.24 15.05 6.31
CA GLU A 30 -1.04 16.07 5.26
C GLU A 30 0.31 15.91 4.53
N GLU A 31 1.38 15.63 5.27
CA GLU A 31 2.73 15.43 4.72
C GLU A 31 2.87 14.18 3.83
N ASN A 32 2.03 13.17 4.05
CA ASN A 32 2.11 11.89 3.37
C ASN A 32 1.09 11.72 2.25
N ILE A 33 0.10 12.61 2.14
CA ILE A 33 -0.84 12.60 1.00
C ILE A 33 -0.04 12.63 -0.31
N GLY A 34 -0.38 11.71 -1.21
CA GLY A 34 0.29 11.56 -2.51
C GLY A 34 1.60 10.77 -2.47
N LYS A 35 2.15 10.43 -1.29
CA LYS A 35 3.23 9.43 -1.19
C LYS A 35 2.66 8.02 -1.34
N MET A 36 3.55 7.05 -1.52
CA MET A 36 3.22 5.63 -1.54
C MET A 36 3.46 5.01 -0.18
N VAL A 37 2.48 4.27 0.34
CA VAL A 37 2.73 3.27 1.36
C VAL A 37 2.92 1.91 0.69
N ILE A 38 4.01 1.23 1.03
CA ILE A 38 4.28 -0.14 0.61
C ILE A 38 4.07 -1.04 1.82
N ILE A 39 3.24 -2.06 1.63
CA ILE A 39 2.83 -2.98 2.69
C ILE A 39 3.35 -4.36 2.33
N ASN A 40 4.11 -4.99 3.24
CA ASN A 40 4.32 -6.43 3.22
C ASN A 40 3.02 -7.10 3.65
N ILE A 41 2.29 -7.73 2.72
CA ILE A 41 0.98 -8.29 3.03
C ILE A 41 1.05 -9.48 4.00
N GLU A 42 2.21 -10.14 4.12
CA GLU A 42 2.37 -11.34 4.95
C GLU A 42 2.51 -10.97 6.43
N THR A 43 3.25 -9.91 6.75
CA THR A 43 3.51 -9.45 8.12
C THR A 43 2.68 -8.21 8.49
N GLY A 44 2.26 -7.47 7.47
CA GLY A 44 1.68 -6.15 7.56
C GLY A 44 2.67 -5.07 8.01
N ASP A 45 3.97 -5.33 7.95
CA ASP A 45 4.99 -4.27 8.00
C ASP A 45 4.78 -3.32 6.82
N TYR A 46 5.05 -2.04 7.03
CA TYR A 46 4.88 -1.05 5.98
C TYR A 46 5.94 0.04 6.08
N GLU A 47 6.22 0.67 4.94
CA GLU A 47 7.07 1.85 4.84
C GLU A 47 6.43 2.86 3.87
N VAL A 48 6.64 4.15 4.13
CA VAL A 48 6.15 5.24 3.27
C VAL A 48 7.34 5.87 2.55
N ASP A 49 7.20 6.09 1.26
CA ASP A 49 8.19 6.72 0.39
C ASP A 49 7.48 7.48 -0.73
N GLU A 50 8.12 8.48 -1.33
CA GLU A 50 7.51 9.31 -2.37
C GLU A 50 7.02 8.50 -3.58
N THR A 51 7.82 7.52 -3.99
CA THR A 51 7.53 6.64 -5.15
C THR A 51 7.21 5.21 -4.75
N GLY A 52 7.57 4.83 -3.51
CA GLY A 52 7.47 3.48 -3.00
C GLY A 52 8.68 2.61 -3.32
N LEU A 53 9.63 3.08 -4.13
CA LEU A 53 10.79 2.28 -4.54
C LEU A 53 11.74 2.03 -3.37
N GLN A 54 12.03 3.06 -2.57
CA GLN A 54 12.94 2.91 -1.43
C GLN A 54 12.27 2.10 -0.30
N ALA A 55 10.98 2.35 -0.05
CA ALA A 55 10.17 1.55 0.89
C ALA A 55 10.17 0.06 0.51
N ALA A 56 9.93 -0.26 -0.78
CA ALA A 56 9.95 -1.64 -1.25
C ALA A 56 11.34 -2.29 -1.11
N LYS A 57 12.41 -1.53 -1.41
CA LYS A 57 13.80 -1.99 -1.24
C LYS A 57 14.09 -2.34 0.22
N ASN A 58 13.76 -1.44 1.16
CA ASN A 58 13.98 -1.64 2.59
C ASN A 58 13.22 -2.87 3.14
N LEU A 59 11.95 -3.02 2.75
CA LEU A 59 11.14 -4.18 3.15
C LEU A 59 11.73 -5.48 2.60
N ARG A 60 12.24 -5.47 1.36
CA ARG A 60 12.92 -6.63 0.76
C ARG A 60 14.28 -6.94 1.39
N THR A 61 15.01 -5.95 1.90
CA THR A 61 16.23 -6.20 2.68
C THR A 61 15.92 -6.99 3.95
N LYS A 62 14.77 -6.74 4.59
CA LYS A 62 14.33 -7.46 5.80
C LYS A 62 13.72 -8.84 5.46
N SER A 63 12.96 -8.91 4.36
CA SER A 63 12.34 -10.15 3.87
C SER A 63 12.46 -10.24 2.34
N PRO A 64 13.46 -10.97 1.81
CA PRO A 64 13.75 -11.02 0.37
C PRO A 64 12.60 -11.50 -0.51
N TYR A 65 11.69 -12.29 0.05
CA TYR A 65 10.52 -12.86 -0.64
C TYR A 65 9.21 -12.16 -0.27
N ALA A 66 9.27 -11.00 0.41
CA ALA A 66 8.09 -10.28 0.84
C ALA A 66 7.13 -10.03 -0.32
N ARG A 67 5.88 -10.45 -0.14
CA ARG A 67 4.80 -10.07 -1.06
C ARG A 67 4.35 -8.66 -0.73
N LEU A 68 4.75 -7.70 -1.56
CA LEU A 68 4.50 -6.27 -1.35
C LEU A 68 3.27 -5.79 -2.14
N PHE A 69 2.55 -4.83 -1.58
CA PHE A 69 1.46 -4.12 -2.25
C PHE A 69 1.57 -2.61 -1.98
N GLY A 70 1.33 -1.79 -3.00
CA GLY A 70 1.47 -0.34 -2.91
C GLY A 70 0.14 0.40 -3.01
N ILE A 71 -0.07 1.37 -2.13
CA ILE A 71 -1.24 2.26 -2.13
C ILE A 71 -0.75 3.71 -2.15
N ARG A 72 -1.34 4.54 -3.01
CA ARG A 72 -1.09 5.99 -3.01
C ARG A 72 -2.00 6.64 -1.99
N ILE A 73 -1.40 7.24 -0.97
CA ILE A 73 -2.12 7.72 0.21
C ILE A 73 -3.06 8.86 -0.20
N GLY A 74 -4.36 8.64 0.02
CA GLY A 74 -5.42 9.60 -0.31
C GLY A 74 -5.88 9.58 -1.78
N TYR A 75 -5.49 8.60 -2.61
CA TYR A 75 -5.94 8.55 -4.00
C TYR A 75 -6.57 7.21 -4.35
N ASN A 76 -7.56 7.22 -5.24
CA ASN A 76 -8.27 6.03 -5.68
C ASN A 76 -7.39 5.07 -6.52
N VAL A 77 -6.29 5.57 -7.09
CA VAL A 77 -5.35 4.80 -7.90
C VAL A 77 -3.91 5.03 -7.44
N ALA A 78 -3.06 4.01 -7.60
CA ALA A 78 -1.64 4.11 -7.28
C ALA A 78 -0.86 4.99 -8.28
N ALA A 79 -1.25 4.91 -9.56
CA ALA A 79 -0.71 5.68 -10.66
C ALA A 79 -1.75 5.76 -11.80
N SER A 80 -1.61 6.74 -12.68
CA SER A 80 -2.43 6.89 -13.89
C SER A 80 -1.54 7.15 -15.10
N PHE A 81 -1.86 6.52 -16.23
CA PHE A 81 -1.18 6.71 -17.50
C PHE A 81 -2.16 7.35 -18.48
N GLY A 82 -2.05 8.67 -18.67
CA GLY A 82 -2.95 9.41 -19.57
C GLY A 82 -4.36 9.68 -19.00
N GLY A 83 -4.62 9.34 -17.73
CA GLY A 83 -5.87 9.66 -17.03
C GLY A 83 -5.67 10.59 -15.84
N VAL A 84 -6.74 10.81 -15.07
CA VAL A 84 -6.73 11.65 -13.86
C VAL A 84 -6.58 10.77 -12.61
N MET A 85 -5.83 11.26 -11.62
CA MET A 85 -5.80 10.68 -10.27
C MET A 85 -6.67 11.54 -9.36
N GLU A 86 -7.63 10.94 -8.69
CA GLU A 86 -8.60 11.67 -7.87
C GLU A 86 -8.30 11.49 -6.38
N ARG A 87 -8.33 12.60 -5.64
CA ARG A 87 -8.29 12.57 -4.18
C ARG A 87 -9.58 11.96 -3.67
N VAL A 88 -9.45 10.96 -2.82
CA VAL A 88 -10.58 10.35 -2.12
C VAL A 88 -10.83 11.02 -0.78
N SER A 89 -12.09 11.03 -0.37
CA SER A 89 -12.51 11.48 0.95
C SER A 89 -12.08 10.48 2.03
N SER A 90 -12.11 10.92 3.29
CA SER A 90 -11.68 10.10 4.44
C SER A 90 -12.56 8.86 4.69
N ASP A 91 -13.78 8.84 4.15
CA ASP A 91 -14.74 7.73 4.25
C ASP A 91 -14.62 6.70 3.11
N PHE A 92 -13.90 7.01 2.03
CA PHE A 92 -13.62 6.06 0.94
C PHE A 92 -12.93 4.81 1.48
N ARG A 93 -13.33 3.61 1.04
CA ARG A 93 -12.70 2.35 1.46
C ARG A 93 -12.17 1.60 0.25
N TYR A 94 -10.94 1.11 0.35
CA TYR A 94 -10.40 0.26 -0.72
C TYR A 94 -11.03 -1.15 -0.67
N GLY A 95 -11.51 -1.62 -1.83
CA GLY A 95 -12.06 -2.97 -1.97
C GLY A 95 -13.56 -3.11 -1.68
N ASP A 96 -14.23 -2.00 -1.38
CA ASP A 96 -15.70 -1.88 -1.36
C ASP A 96 -16.25 -1.57 -2.77
#